data_AF-A0A5J4PGZ7-F1
#
_entry.id   AF-A0A5J4PGZ7-F1
#
_cell.length_a   1.000
_cell.length_b   1.000
_cell.length_c   1.000
_cell.angle_alpha   90.00
_cell.angle_beta   90.00
_cell.angle_gamma   90.00
#
_symmetry.space_group_name_H-M   'P 1'
#
loop_
_entity.id
_entity.type
_entity.pdbx_description
1 polymer ?
#
loop_
_entity_poly.entity_id
_entity_poly.type
_entity_poly.pdbx_seq_one_letter_code
_entity_poly.pdbx_strand_id
1 'polypeptide(L)'
;MKNSTFFPGIVFVLIGVIFFGRNMGWIDYSIFRVIISWQMLLIAIGVGTILRKHLVGGLIVTGIGTFFLLARIDVIWDCNIHDYWPLLFVCIG
;
A
#
# COMPACT_ATOMS: atom_id res chain seq x y z
N MET A 1 22.27 -9.01 -13.69
CA MET A 1 21.74 -7.70 -14.12
C MET A 1 21.05 -7.08 -12.91
N LYS A 2 21.54 -5.92 -12.44
CA LYS A 2 21.17 -5.31 -11.15
C LYS A 2 20.07 -4.27 -11.38
N ASN A 3 18.84 -4.74 -11.47
CA ASN A 3 17.66 -3.96 -11.88
C ASN A 3 16.99 -3.22 -10.70
N SER A 4 17.64 -3.21 -9.53
CA SER A 4 17.05 -2.78 -8.25
C SER A 4 16.67 -1.29 -8.20
N THR A 5 17.19 -0.49 -9.13
CA THR A 5 16.92 0.95 -9.27
C THR A 5 15.76 1.27 -10.21
N PHE A 6 15.38 0.36 -11.12
CA PHE A 6 14.27 0.62 -12.05
C PHE A 6 12.91 0.61 -11.36
N PHE A 7 12.71 -0.32 -10.42
CA PHE A 7 11.44 -0.47 -9.70
C PHE A 7 10.98 0.81 -8.98
N PRO A 8 11.79 1.45 -8.11
CA PRO A 8 11.35 2.68 -7.44
C PRO A 8 11.13 3.83 -8.43
N GLY A 9 11.88 3.89 -9.54
CA GLY A 9 11.66 4.89 -10.59
C GLY A 9 10.28 4.74 -11.26
N ILE A 10 9.88 3.51 -11.60
CA ILE A 10 8.56 3.23 -12.17
C ILE A 10 7.44 3.63 -11.19
N VAL A 11 7.61 3.31 -9.90
CA VAL A 11 6.64 3.69 -8.86
C VAL A 11 6.50 5.21 -8.79
N PHE A 12 7.60 5.96 -8.83
CA PHE A 12 7.58 7.42 -8.82
C PHE A 12 6.86 8.02 -10.04
N VAL A 13 7.13 7.48 -11.23
CA VAL A 13 6.46 7.91 -12.46
C VAL A 13 4.95 7.66 -12.36
N LEU A 14 4.53 6.48 -11.89
CA LEU A 14 3.12 6.16 -11.69
C LEU A 14 2.45 7.13 -10.70
N ILE A 15 3.11 7.44 -9.58
CA ILE A 15 2.59 8.43 -8.61
C ILE A 15 2.38 9.79 -9.28
N GLY A 16 3.34 10.25 -10.09
CA GLY A 16 3.24 11.51 -10.82
C GLY A 16 2.06 11.54 -11.79
N VAL A 17 1.86 10.45 -12.55
CA VAL A 17 0.73 10.31 -13.48
C VAL A 17 -0.62 10.34 -12.74
N ILE A 18 -0.72 9.65 -11.59
CA ILE A 18 -1.93 9.63 -10.77
C ILE A 18 -2.24 11.04 -10.21
N PHE A 19 -1.23 11.76 -9.73
CA PHE A 19 -1.38 13.14 -9.27
C PHE A 19 -1.84 14.08 -10.39
N PHE A 20 -1.27 13.93 -11.58
CA PHE A 20 -1.65 14.71 -12.75
C PHE A 20 -3.11 14.46 -13.15
N GLY A 21 -3.52 13.19 -13.24
CA GLY A 21 -4.90 12.81 -13.55
C GLY A 21 -5.89 13.32 -12.50
N ARG A 22 -5.51 13.35 -11.22
CA ARG A 22 -6.33 13.96 -10.17
C ARG A 22 -6.47 15.47 -10.36
N ASN A 23 -5.41 16.17 -10.73
CA ASN A 23 -5.47 17.62 -10.94
C ASN A 23 -6.33 18.01 -12.15
N MET A 24 -6.41 17.14 -13.16
CA MET A 24 -7.30 17.29 -14.32
C MET A 24 -8.77 16.92 -14.04
N GLY A 25 -9.08 16.46 -12.82
CA GLY A 25 -10.44 16.04 -12.46
C GLY A 25 -10.84 14.67 -13.02
N TRP A 26 -9.91 13.88 -13.56
CA TRP A 26 -10.21 12.55 -14.12
C TRP A 26 -10.46 11.49 -13.04
N ILE A 27 -9.90 11.69 -11.85
CA ILE A 27 -9.96 10.72 -10.74
C ILE A 27 -10.72 11.35 -9.58
N ASP A 28 -11.71 10.64 -9.04
CA ASP A 28 -12.46 11.06 -7.86
C ASP A 28 -11.56 11.15 -6.61
N TYR A 29 -11.87 12.09 -5.71
CA TYR A 29 -11.10 12.31 -4.51
C TYR A 29 -11.07 11.10 -3.58
N SER A 30 -12.20 10.38 -3.51
CA SER A 30 -12.33 9.19 -2.68
C SER A 30 -11.32 8.11 -3.10
N ILE A 31 -11.26 7.84 -4.40
CA ILE A 31 -10.36 6.84 -5.00
C ILE A 31 -8.90 7.27 -4.83
N PHE A 32 -8.60 8.54 -5.09
CA PHE A 32 -7.25 9.07 -4.92
C PHE A 32 -6.74 8.92 -3.48
N ARG A 33 -7.61 9.16 -2.49
CA ARG A 33 -7.26 9.03 -1.08
C ARG A 33 -6.98 7.58 -0.68
N VAL A 34 -7.62 6.60 -1.33
CA VAL A 34 -7.33 5.16 -1.16
C VAL A 34 -6.00 4.77 -1.80
N ILE A 35 -5.70 5.28 -3.00
CA ILE A 35 -4.48 4.97 -3.75
C ILE A 35 -3.23 5.61 -3.13
N ILE A 36 -3.30 6.86 -2.66
CA ILE A 36 -2.19 7.59 -2.01
C ILE A 36 -2.12 7.28 -0.51
N SER A 37 -2.51 6.08 -0.14
CA SER A 37 -2.54 5.67 1.26
C SER A 37 -1.23 5.04 1.70
N TRP A 38 -0.97 5.08 3.00
CA TRP A 38 0.22 4.44 3.55
C TRP A 38 0.16 2.90 3.38
N GLN A 39 -1.04 2.33 3.30
CA GLN A 39 -1.26 0.92 2.98
C GLN A 39 -0.76 0.57 1.59
N MET A 40 -0.99 1.45 0.61
CA MET A 40 -0.46 1.30 -0.75
C MET A 40 1.06 1.38 -0.79
N LEU A 41 1.69 2.14 0.11
CA LEU A 41 3.15 2.13 0.27
C LEU A 41 3.65 0.79 0.79
N LEU A 42 2.99 0.19 1.79
CA LEU A 42 3.33 -1.16 2.27
C LEU A 42 3.23 -2.20 1.14
N ILE A 43 2.15 -2.15 0.35
CA ILE A 43 1.98 -3.04 -0.81
C ILE A 43 3.12 -2.83 -1.82
N ALA A 44 3.44 -1.58 -2.16
CA ALA A 44 4.54 -1.28 -3.09
C ALA A 44 5.90 -1.77 -2.58
N ILE A 45 6.18 -1.62 -1.28
CA ILE A 45 7.39 -2.13 -0.62
C ILE A 45 7.41 -3.66 -0.63
N GLY A 46 6.28 -4.30 -0.32
CA GLY A 46 6.12 -5.75 -0.35
C GLY A 46 6.39 -6.33 -1.74
N VAL A 47 5.76 -5.77 -2.78
CA VAL A 47 6.01 -6.13 -4.19
C VAL A 47 7.46 -5.88 -4.57
N GLY A 48 8.04 -4.75 -4.18
CA GLY A 48 9.47 -4.47 -4.40
C GLY A 48 10.40 -5.50 -3.75
N THR A 49 10.00 -6.03 -2.59
CA THR A 49 10.74 -7.06 -1.84
C THR A 49 10.63 -8.43 -2.53
N ILE A 50 9.44 -8.78 -3.04
CA ILE A 50 9.21 -9.96 -3.88
C ILE A 50 10.14 -9.93 -5.11
N LEU A 51 10.20 -8.80 -5.80
CA LEU A 51 11.04 -8.61 -6.99
C LEU A 51 12.55 -8.72 -6.69
N ARG A 52 12.96 -8.50 -5.42
CA ARG A 52 14.34 -8.68 -4.96
C ARG A 52 14.66 -10.12 -4.52
N LYS A 53 13.81 -11.10 -4.88
CA LYS A 53 13.91 -12.53 -4.53
C LYS A 53 13.65 -12.87 -3.05
N HIS A 54 13.15 -11.93 -2.26
CA HIS A 54 12.70 -12.19 -0.88
C HIS A 54 11.19 -12.44 -0.87
N LEU A 55 10.80 -13.62 -1.37
CA LEU A 55 9.38 -13.98 -1.54
C LEU A 55 8.62 -13.96 -0.21
N VAL A 56 9.13 -14.64 0.82
CA VAL A 56 8.44 -14.77 2.12
C VAL A 56 8.23 -13.40 2.77
N GLY A 57 9.29 -12.61 2.90
CA GLY A 57 9.20 -11.27 3.50
C GLY A 57 8.30 -10.34 2.69
N GLY A 58 8.40 -10.39 1.36
CA GLY A 58 7.55 -9.59 0.49
C GLY A 58 6.07 -10.00 0.54
N LEU A 59 5.77 -11.30 0.64
CA LEU A 59 4.40 -11.82 0.81
C LEU A 59 3.78 -11.37 2.14
N ILE A 60 4.56 -11.43 3.22
CA ILE A 60 4.12 -10.97 4.55
C ILE A 60 3.79 -9.48 4.50
N VAL A 61 4.72 -8.65 4.00
CA VAL A 61 4.52 -7.19 3.92
C VAL A 61 3.35 -6.83 2.99
N THR A 62 3.23 -7.50 1.84
CA THR A 62 2.12 -7.30 0.90
C THR A 62 0.79 -7.72 1.53
N GLY A 63 0.77 -8.84 2.26
CA GLY A 63 -0.40 -9.34 2.98
C GLY A 63 -0.87 -8.37 4.06
N ILE A 64 0.06 -7.84 4.88
CA ILE A 64 -0.23 -6.82 5.89
C ILE A 64 -0.77 -5.55 5.22
N GLY A 65 -0.11 -5.06 4.17
CA GLY A 65 -0.57 -3.88 3.44
C GLY A 65 -1.97 -4.05 2.84
N THR A 66 -2.25 -5.24 2.28
CA THR A 66 -3.56 -5.59 1.73
C THR A 66 -4.62 -5.65 2.84
N PHE A 67 -4.32 -6.30 3.96
CA PHE A 67 -5.22 -6.37 5.11
C PHE A 67 -5.60 -4.98 5.63
N PHE A 68 -4.62 -4.10 5.81
CA PHE A 68 -4.87 -2.72 6.23
C PHE A 68 -5.61 -1.89 5.19
N LEU A 69 -5.43 -2.18 3.89
CA LEU A 69 -6.17 -1.51 2.83
C LEU A 69 -7.65 -1.91 2.88
N LEU A 70 -7.93 -3.20 3.02
CA LEU A 70 -9.29 -3.72 3.17
C LEU A 70 -9.98 -3.21 4.44
N ALA A 71 -9.24 -3.10 5.54
CA ALA A 71 -9.73 -2.49 6.78
C ALA A 71 -10.05 -1.00 6.64
N ARG A 72 -9.43 -0.28 5.69
CA ARG A 72 -9.66 1.14 5.46
C ARG A 72 -10.86 1.43 4.56
N ILE A 73 -11.24 0.49 3.71
CA ILE A 73 -12.41 0.59 2.85
C ILE A 73 -13.67 -0.01 3.51
N ASP A 74 -13.58 -0.37 4.79
CA ASP A 74 -14.66 -0.97 5.61
C ASP A 74 -15.35 -2.19 4.95
N VAL A 75 -14.65 -2.85 4.03
CA VAL A 75 -15.18 -4.01 3.29
C VAL A 75 -15.22 -5.26 4.17
N ILE A 76 -14.31 -5.36 5.15
CA ILE A 76 -14.24 -6.50 6.07
C ILE A 76 -14.65 -6.05 7.46
N TRP A 77 -15.93 -6.30 7.77
CA TRP A 77 -16.56 -6.15 9.08
C TRP A 77 -16.61 -4.71 9.60
N ASP A 78 -17.78 -4.34 10.14
CA ASP A 78 -18.11 -3.10 10.85
C ASP A 78 -17.35 -2.95 12.19
N CYS A 79 -16.18 -3.56 12.29
CA CYS A 79 -15.25 -3.41 13.40
C CYS A 79 -14.34 -2.23 13.06
N ASN A 80 -14.39 -1.16 13.86
CA ASN A 80 -13.52 0.02 13.80
C ASN A 80 -12.02 -0.31 14.01
N ILE A 81 -11.43 -1.12 13.12
CA ILE A 81 -10.03 -1.55 13.14
C ILE A 81 -9.09 -0.34 13.07
N HIS A 82 -9.57 0.80 12.53
CA HIS A 82 -8.85 2.07 12.54
C HIS A 82 -8.45 2.54 13.93
N ASP A 83 -9.24 2.27 14.97
CA ASP A 83 -8.93 2.71 16.35
C ASP A 83 -8.10 1.67 17.10
N TYR A 84 -8.19 0.40 16.71
CA TYR A 84 -7.63 -0.73 17.46
C TYR A 84 -6.31 -1.28 16.91
N TRP A 85 -5.79 -0.76 15.80
CA TRP A 85 -4.48 -1.18 15.28
C TRP A 85 -3.31 -1.13 16.29
N PRO A 86 -3.27 -0.22 17.30
CA PRO A 86 -2.19 -0.23 18.30
C PRO A 86 -2.24 -1.46 19.21
N LEU A 87 -3.42 -2.08 19.41
CA LEU A 87 -3.55 -3.29 20.24
C LEU A 87 -2.79 -4.48 19.67
N LEU A 88 -2.60 -4.54 18.34
CA LEU A 88 -1.78 -5.59 17.74
C LEU A 88 -0.32 -5.50 18.21
N PHE A 89 0.22 -4.29 18.39
CA PHE A 89 1.57 -4.11 18.94
C PHE A 89 1.63 -4.51 20.41
N VAL A 90 0.55 -4.29 21.16
CA VAL A 90 0.43 -4.70 22.57
C VAL A 90 0.32 -6.22 22.72
N CYS A 91 -0.34 -6.92 21.79
CA CYS A 91 -0.42 -8.39 21.81
C CYS A 91 0.88 -9.07 21.34
N ILE A 92 1.68 -8.38 20.52
CA ILE A 92 2.95 -8.90 19.98
C ILE A 92 4.13 -8.62 20.93
N GLY A 93 4.06 -7.54 21.71
CA GLY A 93 5.07 -7.16 22.71
C GLY A 93 4.93 -7.91 24.02
#